data_AF-A0A0C3CE38-F1
#
_entry.id   AF-A0A0C3CE38-F1
#
_cell.length_a   1.000
_cell.length_b   1.000
_cell.length_c   1.000
_cell.angle_alpha   90.00
_cell.angle_beta   90.00
_cell.angle_gamma   90.00
#
_symmetry.space_group_name_H-M   'P 1'
#
loop_
_entity.id
_entity.type
_entity.pdbx_description
1 polymer ?
#
loop_
_entity_poly.entity_id
_entity_poly.type
_entity_poly.pdbx_seq_one_letter_code
_entity_poly.pdbx_strand_id
1 'polypeptide(L)'
;MTVISFFFNARGDELEKSTIVCFIDALDECDEDEIRDMISFFQRVSEIAVSAGVRFQVLFSSRHYPHITFPKGLSFVLEGQEGHTQDIIGYIDSELKIGHSKLAEVIRHNLQEKAAGIFMWVVLVVEILNKEYDGGRILELQKRLRDIPADLHELFRDILTRDQQYGGELLLCIQCVLFAKQPLEPIQLYFAISASVELEVVSDPKIQLYNSSTSR
;
A
#
# COMPACT_ATOMS: atom_id res chain seq x y z
N MET A 1 5.09 4.62 -6.94
CA MET A 1 4.78 6.06 -6.76
C MET A 1 5.27 6.54 -5.39
N THR A 2 6.60 6.65 -5.23
CA THR A 2 7.21 7.33 -4.08
C THR A 2 8.30 8.23 -4.64
N VAL A 3 8.17 9.53 -4.45
CA VAL A 3 9.21 10.52 -4.69
C VAL A 3 9.91 10.71 -3.38
N ILE A 4 11.16 10.30 -3.26
CA ILE A 4 11.99 10.58 -2.10
C ILE A 4 12.73 11.88 -2.39
N SER A 5 12.35 12.97 -1.76
CA SER A 5 13.12 14.22 -1.84
C SER A 5 14.15 14.24 -0.72
N PHE A 6 15.44 14.30 -1.08
CA PHE A 6 16.53 14.47 -0.13
C PHE A 6 16.86 15.96 0.02
N PHE A 7 17.04 16.43 1.25
CA PHE A 7 17.78 17.66 1.52
C PHE A 7 19.20 17.32 1.99
N PHE A 8 20.21 17.83 1.29
CA PHE A 8 21.61 17.86 1.75
C PHE A 8 22.07 19.32 1.78
N ASN A 9 22.53 19.80 2.94
CA ASN A 9 23.95 20.03 3.21
C ASN A 9 24.16 21.09 4.31
N ALA A 10 24.98 20.75 5.30
CA ALA A 10 25.78 21.69 6.07
C ALA A 10 27.03 20.95 6.53
N ARG A 11 28.10 20.97 5.71
CA ARG A 11 29.43 20.59 6.15
C ARG A 11 30.08 21.82 6.78
N GLY A 12 30.18 21.83 8.11
CA GLY A 12 31.19 22.61 8.81
C GLY A 12 32.36 21.68 9.12
N ASP A 13 33.59 22.12 8.83
CA ASP A 13 34.83 21.38 9.12
C ASP A 13 35.17 21.27 10.63
N GLU A 14 34.17 21.41 11.51
CA GLU A 14 34.29 21.31 12.96
C GLU A 14 33.37 20.20 13.47
N LEU A 15 33.80 19.48 14.52
CA LEU A 15 33.08 18.33 15.10
C LEU A 15 31.56 18.58 15.18
N GLU A 16 30.80 17.83 14.38
CA GLU A 16 29.34 17.88 14.41
C GLU A 16 28.85 17.56 15.82
N LYS A 17 28.13 18.51 16.42
CA LYS A 17 27.63 18.35 17.80
C LYS A 17 26.48 17.35 17.87
N SER A 18 25.71 17.18 16.79
CA SER A 18 24.60 16.21 16.65
C SER A 18 24.10 16.14 15.19
N THR A 19 23.56 14.99 14.78
CA THR A 19 22.82 14.81 13.51
C THR A 19 21.34 14.55 13.80
N ILE A 20 20.44 15.21 13.07
CA ILE A 20 18.99 15.01 13.14
C ILE A 20 18.50 14.70 11.72
N VAL A 21 17.69 13.65 11.61
CA VAL A 21 17.05 13.23 10.35
C VAL A 21 15.54 13.16 10.56
N CYS A 22 14.78 13.84 9.72
CA CYS A 22 13.32 13.81 9.70
C CYS A 22 12.83 13.07 8.45
N PHE A 23 11.94 12.11 8.66
CA PHE A 23 11.23 11.40 7.58
C PHE A 23 9.77 11.85 7.61
N ILE A 24 9.34 12.50 6.54
CA ILE A 24 7.98 13.00 6.35
C ILE A 24 7.38 12.17 5.24
N ASP A 25 6.45 11.29 5.60
CA ASP A 25 5.83 10.36 4.66
C ASP A 25 4.46 10.86 4.17
N ALA A 26 4.07 10.39 2.99
CA ALA A 26 2.78 10.65 2.35
C ALA A 26 2.41 12.14 2.28
N LEU A 27 3.35 12.97 1.82
CA LEU A 27 3.15 14.43 1.73
C LEU A 27 1.93 14.82 0.89
N ASP A 28 1.57 14.00 -0.10
CA ASP A 28 0.41 14.20 -0.99
C ASP A 28 -0.95 14.00 -0.32
N GLU A 29 -0.99 13.54 0.94
CA GLU A 29 -2.23 13.46 1.74
C GLU A 29 -2.57 14.81 2.43
N CYS A 30 -1.68 15.81 2.32
CA CYS A 30 -1.91 17.17 2.80
C CYS A 30 -2.39 18.09 1.68
N ASP A 31 -3.07 19.17 2.05
CA ASP A 31 -3.44 20.22 1.08
C ASP A 31 -2.20 20.96 0.57
N GLU A 32 -2.25 21.49 -0.65
CA GLU A 32 -1.10 22.11 -1.31
C GLU A 32 -0.49 23.25 -0.48
N ASP A 33 -1.32 24.11 0.12
CA ASP A 33 -0.89 25.23 0.96
C ASP A 33 -0.17 24.75 2.22
N GLU A 34 -0.66 23.68 2.86
CA GLU A 34 -0.04 23.08 4.04
C GLU A 34 1.34 22.50 3.69
N ILE A 35 1.47 21.86 2.53
CA ILE A 35 2.75 21.34 2.04
C ILE A 35 3.74 22.50 1.82
N ARG A 36 3.30 23.59 1.19
CA ARG A 36 4.15 24.77 0.93
C ARG A 36 4.62 25.42 2.23
N ASP A 37 3.75 25.52 3.22
CA ASP A 37 4.09 26.01 4.55
C ASP A 37 5.09 25.09 5.26
N MET A 38 4.88 23.78 5.16
CA MET A 38 5.77 22.76 5.72
C MET A 38 7.17 22.84 5.10
N ILE A 39 7.27 22.93 3.77
CA ILE A 39 8.55 23.07 3.06
C ILE A 39 9.26 24.35 3.51
N SER A 40 8.55 25.47 3.57
CA SER A 40 9.09 26.76 4.01
C SER A 40 9.58 26.70 5.46
N PHE A 41 8.84 26.00 6.32
CA PHE A 41 9.24 25.76 7.70
C PHE A 41 10.55 24.96 7.78
N PHE A 42 10.65 23.82 7.09
CA PHE A 42 11.86 22.99 7.13
C PHE A 42 13.08 23.67 6.49
N GLN A 43 12.88 24.55 5.51
CA GLN A 43 13.95 25.39 4.97
C GLN A 43 14.52 26.34 6.02
N ARG A 44 13.66 27.05 6.76
CA ARG A 44 14.10 27.92 7.87
C ARG A 44 14.83 27.14 8.96
N VAL A 45 14.31 25.98 9.34
CA VAL A 45 14.96 25.11 10.34
C VAL A 45 16.33 24.67 9.87
N SER A 46 16.48 24.33 8.59
CA SER A 46 17.77 23.95 8.00
C SER A 46 18.80 25.07 8.09
N GLU A 47 18.40 26.31 7.80
CA GLU A 47 19.29 27.49 7.87
C GLU A 47 19.75 27.78 9.31
N ILE A 48 18.87 27.60 10.30
CA ILE A 48 19.21 27.70 11.73
C ILE A 48 20.18 26.58 12.13
N ALA A 49 19.92 25.35 11.70
CA ALA A 49 20.75 24.18 12.02
C ALA A 49 22.20 24.35 11.50
N VAL A 50 22.36 24.87 10.29
CA VAL A 50 23.68 25.21 9.70
C VAL A 50 24.42 26.17 10.62
N SER A 51 23.74 27.24 11.05
CA SER A 51 24.32 28.28 11.91
C SER A 51 24.71 27.76 13.29
N ALA A 52 24.06 26.69 13.77
CA ALA A 52 24.33 26.04 15.04
C ALA A 52 25.37 24.90 14.97
N GLY A 53 25.89 24.57 13.77
CA GLY A 53 26.79 23.43 13.57
C GLY A 53 26.10 22.06 13.75
N VAL A 54 24.80 21.98 13.43
CA VAL A 54 24.00 20.76 13.50
C VAL A 54 23.74 20.25 12.08
N ARG A 55 23.99 18.95 11.85
CA ARG A 55 23.60 18.31 10.59
C ARG A 55 22.11 18.00 10.64
N PHE A 56 21.31 18.74 9.87
CA PHE A 56 19.87 18.53 9.76
C PHE A 56 19.50 18.04 8.35
N GLN A 57 18.79 16.92 8.28
CA GLN A 57 18.36 16.29 7.03
C GLN A 57 16.86 16.05 7.08
N VAL A 58 16.18 16.31 5.96
CA VAL A 58 14.75 16.03 5.81
C VAL A 58 14.54 15.21 4.55
N LEU A 59 13.74 14.17 4.69
CA LEU A 59 13.30 13.31 3.61
C LEU A 59 11.79 13.42 3.48
N PHE A 60 11.31 13.86 2.33
CA PHE A 60 9.88 13.86 2.02
C PHE A 60 9.57 12.70 1.07
N SER A 61 8.61 11.84 1.42
CA SER A 61 8.01 10.87 0.50
C SER A 61 6.61 11.31 0.06
N SER A 62 6.32 11.14 -1.22
CA SER A 62 5.05 11.57 -1.84
C SER A 62 4.73 10.77 -3.09
N ARG A 63 3.46 10.64 -3.49
CA ARG A 63 3.09 10.32 -4.88
C ARG A 63 3.47 11.48 -5.83
N HIS A 64 3.43 11.25 -7.14
CA HIS A 64 3.86 12.24 -8.13
C HIS A 64 3.10 13.56 -7.97
N TYR A 65 3.84 14.66 -7.74
CA TYR A 65 3.27 15.98 -7.50
C TYR A 65 3.93 17.02 -8.43
N PRO A 66 3.35 17.32 -9.60
CA PRO A 66 4.02 18.11 -10.63
C PRO A 66 4.10 19.63 -10.35
N HIS A 67 3.53 20.13 -9.24
CA HIS A 67 3.32 21.57 -9.04
C HIS A 67 4.08 22.21 -7.86
N ILE A 68 4.86 21.42 -7.11
CA ILE A 68 5.63 21.91 -5.97
C ILE A 68 7.12 21.86 -6.32
N THR A 69 7.72 23.05 -6.45
CA THR A 69 9.16 23.18 -6.66
C THR A 69 9.89 23.19 -5.32
N PHE A 70 10.99 22.44 -5.24
CA PHE A 70 11.87 22.39 -4.08
C PHE A 70 13.19 23.11 -4.42
N PRO A 71 13.34 24.43 -4.16
CA PRO A 71 14.43 25.23 -4.72
C PRO A 71 15.84 24.81 -4.30
N LYS A 72 15.99 24.19 -3.13
CA LYS A 72 17.28 23.72 -2.58
C LYS A 72 17.30 22.19 -2.32
N GLY A 73 16.29 21.46 -2.82
CA GLY A 73 16.14 20.02 -2.58
C GLY A 73 16.55 19.17 -3.78
N LEU A 74 16.98 17.93 -3.51
CA LEU A 74 17.10 16.88 -4.52
C LEU A 74 15.77 16.15 -4.61
N SER A 75 15.33 15.82 -5.82
CA SER A 75 14.14 15.00 -6.06
C SER A 75 14.53 13.71 -6.75
N PHE A 76 14.07 12.58 -6.22
CA PHE A 76 14.25 11.26 -6.81
C PHE A 76 12.90 10.68 -7.18
N VAL A 77 12.69 10.44 -8.48
CA VAL A 77 11.51 9.73 -8.99
C VAL A 77 11.88 8.26 -9.13
N LEU A 78 11.40 7.42 -8.22
CA LEU A 78 11.78 5.99 -8.14
C LEU A 78 11.45 5.19 -9.41
N GLU A 79 10.33 5.49 -10.08
CA GLU A 79 9.92 4.78 -11.30
C GLU A 79 10.88 4.94 -12.47
N GLY A 80 11.65 6.02 -12.48
CA GLY A 80 12.68 6.28 -13.48
C GLY A 80 14.08 5.84 -13.04
N GLN A 81 14.24 5.29 -11.84
CA GLN A 81 15.55 4.86 -11.35
C GLN A 81 15.95 3.51 -11.96
N GLU A 82 17.22 3.43 -12.34
CA GLU A 82 17.86 2.17 -12.68
C GLU A 82 17.76 1.21 -11.47
N GLY A 83 17.29 -0.01 -11.70
CA GLY A 83 17.09 -1.02 -10.66
C GLY A 83 15.63 -1.27 -10.28
N HIS A 84 14.70 -0.30 -10.42
CA HIS A 84 13.29 -0.52 -10.03
C HIS A 84 12.64 -1.70 -10.76
N THR A 85 12.86 -1.79 -12.08
CA THR A 85 12.43 -2.94 -12.88
C THR A 85 13.11 -4.23 -12.43
N GLN A 86 14.39 -4.16 -12.04
CA GLN A 86 15.15 -5.33 -11.59
C GLN A 86 14.65 -5.84 -10.24
N ASP A 87 14.22 -4.94 -9.35
CA ASP A 87 13.62 -5.28 -8.05
C ASP A 87 12.28 -5.99 -8.25
N ILE A 88 11.45 -5.51 -9.19
CA ILE A 88 10.20 -6.19 -9.56
C ILE A 88 10.49 -7.60 -10.10
N ILE A 89 11.45 -7.72 -11.03
CA ILE A 89 11.85 -9.03 -11.59
C ILE A 89 12.34 -9.95 -10.47
N GLY A 90 13.23 -9.45 -9.62
CA GLY A 90 13.78 -10.22 -8.49
C GLY A 90 12.71 -10.66 -7.49
N TYR A 91 11.73 -9.80 -7.22
CA TYR A 91 10.58 -10.15 -6.39
C TYR A 91 9.73 -11.26 -7.03
N ILE A 92 9.41 -11.14 -8.33
CA ILE A 92 8.62 -12.16 -9.03
C ILE A 92 9.36 -13.50 -9.04
N ASP A 93 10.65 -13.48 -9.34
CA ASP A 93 11.51 -14.67 -9.38
C ASP A 93 11.62 -15.36 -8.02
N SER A 94 11.73 -14.58 -6.95
CA SER A 94 11.77 -15.12 -5.59
C SER A 94 10.40 -15.58 -5.09
N GLU A 95 9.33 -14.83 -5.29
CA GLU A 95 8.05 -15.04 -4.59
C GLU A 95 6.97 -15.80 -5.38
N LEU A 96 7.03 -15.82 -6.71
CA LEU A 96 6.07 -16.61 -7.50
C LEU A 96 6.47 -18.09 -7.49
N LYS A 97 5.69 -18.94 -6.81
CA LYS A 97 6.02 -20.35 -6.49
C LYS A 97 5.40 -21.35 -7.47
N ILE A 98 5.44 -21.06 -8.77
CA ILE A 98 4.83 -21.90 -9.83
C ILE A 98 5.83 -22.82 -10.55
N GLY A 99 7.04 -22.96 -9.99
CA GLY A 99 8.16 -23.69 -10.58
C GLY A 99 8.81 -22.98 -11.78
N HIS A 100 9.49 -23.77 -12.64
CA HIS A 100 10.31 -23.31 -13.77
C HIS A 100 9.98 -24.02 -15.09
N SER A 101 8.71 -24.43 -15.26
CA SER A 101 8.27 -24.99 -16.55
C SER A 101 8.27 -23.91 -17.64
N LYS A 102 8.30 -24.30 -18.92
CA LYS A 102 8.18 -23.32 -20.03
C LYS A 102 6.95 -22.41 -19.89
N LEU A 103 5.84 -22.96 -19.40
CA LEU A 103 4.63 -22.18 -19.16
C LEU A 103 4.80 -21.22 -17.97
N ALA A 104 5.49 -21.63 -16.90
CA ALA A 104 5.79 -20.77 -15.76
C ALA A 104 6.61 -19.54 -16.19
N GLU A 105 7.63 -19.73 -17.03
CA GLU A 105 8.44 -18.63 -17.56
C GLU A 105 7.61 -17.68 -18.43
N VAL A 106 6.68 -18.20 -19.24
CA VAL A 106 5.72 -17.37 -19.99
C VAL A 106 4.81 -16.58 -19.06
N ILE A 107 4.36 -17.17 -17.94
CA ILE A 107 3.54 -16.47 -16.94
C ILE A 107 4.35 -15.36 -16.25
N ARG A 108 5.60 -15.64 -15.84
CA ARG A 108 6.51 -14.64 -15.25
C ARG A 108 6.69 -13.45 -16.17
N HIS A 109 6.99 -13.70 -17.44
CA HIS A 109 7.19 -12.64 -18.43
C HIS A 109 5.94 -11.76 -18.61
N ASN A 110 4.78 -12.39 -18.82
CA ASN A 110 3.51 -11.65 -18.95
C ASN A 110 3.17 -10.85 -17.69
N LEU A 111 3.52 -11.36 -16.50
CA LEU A 111 3.29 -10.67 -15.24
C LEU A 111 4.19 -9.44 -15.11
N GLN A 112 5.48 -9.58 -15.46
CA GLN A 112 6.44 -8.48 -15.47
C GLN A 112 6.00 -7.36 -16.42
N GLU A 113 5.57 -7.70 -17.64
CA GLU A 113 5.07 -6.70 -18.60
C GLU A 113 3.81 -6.00 -18.09
N LYS A 114 2.87 -6.77 -17.52
CA LYS A 114 1.59 -6.24 -17.04
C LYS A 114 1.72 -5.41 -15.76
N ALA A 115 2.78 -5.59 -14.98
CA ALA A 115 3.02 -4.85 -13.76
C ALA A 115 3.17 -3.33 -13.96
N ALA A 116 3.59 -2.89 -15.15
CA ALA A 116 3.78 -1.48 -15.49
C ALA A 116 4.56 -0.67 -14.44
N GLY A 117 5.52 -1.29 -13.74
CA GLY A 117 6.31 -0.65 -12.69
C GLY A 117 5.61 -0.50 -11.32
N ILE A 118 4.39 -1.03 -11.14
CA ILE A 118 3.62 -0.87 -9.90
C ILE A 118 3.91 -2.03 -8.94
N PHE A 119 4.82 -1.84 -7.99
CA PHE A 119 5.26 -2.90 -7.07
C PHE A 119 4.10 -3.49 -6.23
N MET A 120 3.18 -2.65 -5.74
CA MET A 120 2.01 -3.13 -4.98
C MET A 120 1.13 -4.06 -5.82
N TRP A 121 0.95 -3.76 -7.12
CA TRP A 121 0.21 -4.62 -8.03
C TRP A 121 0.89 -6.00 -8.15
N VAL A 122 2.21 -6.02 -8.27
CA VAL A 122 3.00 -7.26 -8.36
C VAL A 122 2.81 -8.13 -7.12
N VAL A 123 2.95 -7.55 -5.92
CA VAL A 123 2.78 -8.27 -4.65
C VAL A 123 1.40 -8.95 -4.58
N LEU A 124 0.33 -8.20 -4.87
CA LEU A 124 -1.04 -8.71 -4.84
C LEU A 124 -1.25 -9.82 -5.87
N VAL A 125 -0.78 -9.62 -7.10
CA VAL A 125 -1.00 -10.58 -8.20
C VAL A 125 -0.17 -11.85 -8.00
N VAL A 126 1.05 -11.75 -7.49
CA VAL A 126 1.86 -12.93 -7.13
C VAL A 126 1.15 -13.76 -6.06
N GLU A 127 0.60 -13.12 -5.03
CA GLU A 127 -0.18 -13.83 -3.99
C GLU A 127 -1.43 -14.52 -4.58
N ILE A 128 -2.17 -13.83 -5.46
CA ILE A 128 -3.33 -14.41 -6.15
C ILE A 128 -2.92 -15.63 -6.97
N LEU A 129 -1.85 -15.53 -7.76
CA LEU A 129 -1.42 -16.64 -8.62
C LEU A 129 -0.86 -17.81 -7.82
N ASN A 130 -0.18 -17.57 -6.70
CA ASN A 130 0.26 -18.64 -5.80
C ASN A 130 -0.94 -19.41 -5.24
N LYS A 131 -1.97 -18.71 -4.73
CA LYS A 131 -3.20 -19.36 -4.22
C LYS A 131 -3.92 -20.18 -5.29
N GLU A 132 -4.00 -19.67 -6.51
CA GLU A 132 -4.61 -20.39 -7.64
C GLU A 132 -3.75 -21.60 -8.07
N TYR A 133 -2.43 -21.51 -7.96
CA TYR A 133 -1.52 -22.59 -8.28
C TYR A 133 -1.65 -23.76 -7.30
N ASP A 134 -1.85 -23.47 -6.01
CA ASP A 134 -2.12 -24.47 -4.98
C ASP A 134 -3.40 -25.28 -5.29
N GLY A 135 -4.34 -24.70 -6.04
CA GLY A 135 -5.51 -25.38 -6.60
C GLY A 135 -5.21 -26.38 -7.75
N GLY A 136 -3.95 -26.48 -8.19
CA GLY A 136 -3.42 -27.55 -9.06
C GLY A 136 -3.56 -27.35 -10.56
N ARG A 137 -3.99 -26.17 -11.05
CA ARG A 137 -4.31 -25.94 -12.47
C ARG A 137 -3.47 -24.82 -13.10
N ILE A 138 -2.23 -25.13 -13.48
CA ILE A 138 -1.29 -24.16 -14.09
C ILE A 138 -1.82 -23.49 -15.38
N LEU A 139 -2.64 -24.18 -16.18
CA LEU A 139 -3.25 -23.61 -17.38
C LEU A 139 -4.26 -22.51 -17.05
N GLU A 140 -4.91 -22.60 -15.89
CA GLU A 140 -5.84 -21.57 -15.41
C GLU A 140 -5.09 -20.33 -14.92
N LEU A 141 -3.84 -20.45 -14.47
CA LEU A 141 -3.04 -19.28 -14.06
C LEU A 141 -2.83 -18.29 -15.19
N GLN A 142 -2.54 -18.78 -16.40
CA GLN A 142 -2.34 -17.88 -17.53
C GLN A 142 -3.64 -17.16 -17.89
N LYS A 143 -4.78 -17.86 -17.78
CA LYS A 143 -6.10 -17.23 -17.95
C LYS A 143 -6.35 -16.20 -16.84
N ARG A 144 -6.10 -16.58 -15.58
CA ARG A 144 -6.28 -15.72 -14.42
C ARG A 144 -5.45 -14.44 -14.53
N LEU A 145 -4.16 -14.55 -14.89
CA LEU A 145 -3.30 -13.40 -15.10
C LEU A 145 -3.82 -12.48 -16.22
N ARG A 146 -4.41 -13.01 -17.29
CA ARG A 146 -5.05 -12.18 -18.32
C ARG A 146 -6.27 -11.44 -17.78
N ASP A 147 -7.10 -12.10 -17.00
CA ASP A 147 -8.37 -11.55 -16.48
C ASP A 147 -8.15 -10.51 -15.36
N ILE A 148 -7.03 -10.59 -14.62
CA ILE A 148 -6.64 -9.61 -13.60
C ILE A 148 -6.49 -8.21 -14.23
N PRO A 149 -7.09 -7.13 -13.71
CA PRO A 149 -6.90 -5.78 -14.25
C PRO A 149 -5.44 -5.32 -14.13
N ALA A 150 -4.93 -4.58 -15.13
CA ALA A 150 -3.58 -3.98 -15.06
C ALA A 150 -3.54 -2.73 -14.17
N ASP A 151 -4.67 -2.00 -14.10
CA ASP A 151 -4.81 -0.85 -13.21
C ASP A 151 -4.96 -1.30 -11.76
N LEU A 152 -4.26 -0.64 -10.83
CA LEU A 152 -4.26 -1.01 -9.42
C LEU A 152 -5.60 -0.73 -8.74
N HIS A 153 -6.31 0.34 -9.11
CA HIS A 153 -7.63 0.64 -8.54
C HIS A 153 -8.67 -0.38 -8.98
N GLU A 154 -8.65 -0.77 -10.26
CA GLU A 154 -9.51 -1.84 -10.76
C GLU A 154 -9.13 -3.21 -10.20
N LEU A 155 -7.85 -3.47 -9.93
CA LEU A 155 -7.43 -4.67 -9.20
C LEU A 155 -7.99 -4.67 -7.76
N PHE A 156 -7.91 -3.56 -7.02
CA PHE A 156 -8.54 -3.48 -5.70
C PHE A 156 -10.04 -3.72 -5.78
N ARG A 157 -10.72 -3.15 -6.79
CA ARG A 157 -12.14 -3.40 -7.04
C ARG A 157 -12.42 -4.89 -7.29
N ASP A 158 -11.62 -5.55 -8.14
CA ASP A 158 -11.72 -7.00 -8.37
C ASP A 158 -11.58 -7.74 -7.05
N ILE A 159 -10.51 -7.50 -6.29
CA ILE A 159 -10.23 -8.16 -4.99
C ILE A 159 -11.40 -7.99 -4.01
N LEU A 160 -11.91 -6.76 -3.85
CA LEU A 160 -12.98 -6.46 -2.90
C LEU A 160 -14.35 -7.03 -3.30
N THR A 161 -14.56 -7.30 -4.60
CA THR A 161 -15.87 -7.77 -5.11
C THR A 161 -15.89 -9.24 -5.50
N ARG A 162 -14.72 -9.89 -5.57
CA ARG A 162 -14.56 -11.28 -6.04
C ARG A 162 -15.17 -12.31 -5.10
N ASP A 163 -15.17 -12.07 -3.80
CA ASP A 163 -15.71 -12.99 -2.81
C ASP A 163 -16.94 -12.40 -2.10
N GLN A 164 -18.12 -12.65 -2.67
CA GLN A 164 -19.37 -12.18 -2.08
C GLN A 164 -19.76 -12.93 -0.80
N GLN A 165 -19.06 -14.01 -0.45
CA GLN A 165 -19.35 -14.79 0.75
C GLN A 165 -19.08 -13.99 2.05
N TYR A 166 -18.09 -13.09 2.03
CA TYR A 166 -17.69 -12.25 3.18
C TYR A 166 -17.94 -10.76 2.95
N GLY A 167 -18.74 -10.39 1.95
CA GLY A 167 -18.98 -8.98 1.58
C GLY A 167 -19.57 -8.15 2.73
N GLY A 168 -20.44 -8.75 3.56
CA GLY A 168 -21.00 -8.09 4.75
C GLY A 168 -19.95 -7.83 5.83
N GLU A 169 -19.12 -8.82 6.14
CA GLU A 169 -18.04 -8.70 7.14
C GLU A 169 -16.97 -7.69 6.70
N LEU A 170 -16.61 -7.70 5.42
CA LEU A 170 -15.67 -6.74 4.84
C LEU A 170 -16.23 -5.31 4.90
N LEU A 171 -17.50 -5.13 4.52
CA LEU A 171 -18.16 -3.82 4.61
C LEU A 171 -18.17 -3.31 6.04
N LEU A 172 -18.52 -4.17 6.99
CA LEU A 172 -18.53 -3.82 8.41
C LEU A 172 -17.12 -3.49 8.92
N CYS A 173 -16.11 -4.27 8.54
CA CYS A 173 -14.71 -4.00 8.86
C CYS A 173 -14.31 -2.60 8.39
N ILE A 174 -14.62 -2.25 7.14
CA ILE A 174 -14.36 -0.92 6.58
C ILE A 174 -15.11 0.16 7.36
N GLN A 175 -16.39 -0.04 7.68
CA GLN A 175 -17.19 0.91 8.46
C GLN A 175 -16.60 1.11 9.87
N CYS A 176 -16.19 0.04 10.55
CA CYS A 176 -15.55 0.12 11.86
C CYS A 176 -14.28 0.96 11.78
N VAL A 177 -13.42 0.75 10.78
CA VAL A 177 -12.19 1.53 10.62
C VAL A 177 -12.47 3.00 10.29
N LEU A 178 -13.38 3.27 9.36
CA LEU A 178 -13.66 4.64 8.88
C LEU A 178 -14.41 5.50 9.90
N PHE A 179 -15.32 4.91 10.68
CA PHE A 179 -16.18 5.66 11.60
C PHE A 179 -15.76 5.55 13.07
N ALA A 180 -14.69 4.83 13.38
CA ALA A 180 -14.18 4.79 14.74
C ALA A 180 -13.67 6.17 15.17
N LYS A 181 -14.07 6.60 16.37
CA LYS A 181 -13.62 7.88 16.96
C LYS A 181 -12.13 7.90 17.29
N GLN A 182 -11.53 6.72 17.43
CA GLN A 182 -10.12 6.49 17.74
C GLN A 182 -9.68 5.22 17.00
N PRO A 183 -8.38 5.07 16.66
CA PRO A 183 -7.89 3.85 16.04
C PRO A 183 -8.26 2.60 16.85
N LEU A 184 -8.88 1.62 16.19
CA LEU A 184 -9.25 0.35 16.83
C LEU A 184 -8.03 -0.54 16.96
N GLU A 185 -7.86 -1.17 18.13
CA GLU A 185 -6.94 -2.29 18.24
C GLU A 185 -7.47 -3.51 17.46
N PRO A 186 -6.60 -4.39 16.94
CA PRO A 186 -7.03 -5.58 16.21
C PRO A 186 -8.06 -6.43 16.97
N ILE A 187 -7.91 -6.54 18.29
CA ILE A 187 -8.84 -7.28 19.13
C ILE A 187 -10.21 -6.60 19.23
N GLN A 188 -10.25 -5.27 19.24
CA GLN A 188 -11.50 -4.50 19.27
C GLN A 188 -12.22 -4.62 17.93
N LEU A 189 -11.48 -4.55 16.82
CA LEU A 189 -12.02 -4.75 15.48
C LEU A 189 -12.60 -6.16 15.32
N TYR A 190 -11.89 -7.18 15.79
CA TYR A 190 -12.36 -8.56 15.79
C TYR A 190 -13.71 -8.72 16.51
N PHE A 191 -13.83 -8.19 17.73
CA PHE A 191 -15.08 -8.26 18.48
C PHE A 191 -16.20 -7.42 17.85
N ALA A 192 -15.89 -6.25 17.29
CA ALA A 192 -16.87 -5.41 16.61
C ALA A 192 -17.47 -6.11 15.38
N ILE A 193 -16.65 -6.80 14.61
CA ILE A 193 -17.10 -7.58 13.45
C ILE A 193 -17.93 -8.78 13.92
N SER A 194 -17.41 -9.57 14.86
CA SER A 194 -18.06 -10.80 15.33
C SER A 194 -19.43 -10.55 15.95
N ALA A 195 -19.56 -9.52 16.80
CA ALA A 195 -20.83 -9.19 17.46
C ALA A 195 -21.91 -8.73 16.48
N SER A 196 -21.52 -8.07 15.39
CA SER A 196 -22.47 -7.58 14.39
C SER A 196 -22.96 -8.69 13.46
N VAL A 197 -22.10 -9.65 13.12
CA VAL A 197 -22.48 -10.86 12.39
C VAL A 197 -23.49 -11.68 13.20
N GLU A 198 -23.28 -11.81 14.52
CA GLU A 198 -24.25 -12.47 15.41
C GLU A 198 -25.61 -11.75 15.44
N LEU A 199 -25.63 -10.42 15.39
CA LEU A 199 -26.88 -9.62 15.37
C LEU A 199 -27.66 -9.76 14.05
N GLU A 200 -26.98 -9.90 12.90
CA GLU A 200 -27.63 -10.18 11.63
C GLU A 200 -28.31 -11.56 11.61
N VAL A 201 -27.64 -12.58 12.18
CA VAL A 201 -28.20 -13.94 12.30
C VAL A 201 -29.43 -13.98 13.21
N VAL A 202 -29.44 -13.24 14.31
CA VAL A 202 -30.59 -13.16 15.24
C VAL A 202 -31.77 -12.38 14.63
N SER A 203 -31.49 -11.48 13.68
CA SER A 203 -32.49 -10.63 13.02
C SER A 203 -33.08 -11.27 11.75
N ASP A 204 -32.59 -12.42 11.29
CA ASP A 204 -33.14 -13.12 10.12
C ASP A 204 -34.54 -13.69 10.43
N PRO A 205 -35.61 -13.20 9.76
CA PRO A 205 -36.98 -13.64 10.00
C PRO A 205 -37.20 -15.15 9.73
N LYS A 206 -36.33 -15.81 8.95
CA LYS A 206 -36.40 -17.27 8.73
C LYS A 206 -35.98 -18.07 9.95
N ILE A 207 -35.04 -17.56 10.76
CA ILE A 207 -34.55 -18.22 11.99
C ILE A 207 -35.53 -17.98 13.14
N GLN A 208 -36.18 -16.81 13.20
CA GLN A 208 -37.22 -16.52 14.19
C GLN A 208 -38.49 -17.39 14.01
N LEU A 209 -38.83 -17.77 12.77
CA LEU A 209 -39.93 -18.71 12.48
C LEU A 209 -39.62 -20.14 12.94
N TYR A 210 -38.35 -20.57 12.90
CA TYR A 210 -37.94 -21.89 13.39
C TYR A 210 -38.06 -21.98 14.92
N ASN A 211 -37.57 -20.95 15.65
CA ASN A 211 -37.58 -20.93 17.12
C ASN A 211 -38.98 -20.75 17.74
N SER A 212 -39.94 -20.21 16.98
CA SER A 212 -41.35 -20.09 17.41
C SER A 212 -42.18 -21.34 17.14
N SER A 213 -41.69 -22.26 16.31
CA SER A 213 -42.38 -23.50 15.95
C SER A 213 -42.08 -24.69 16.88
N THR A 214 -41.01 -24.62 17.68
CA THR A 214 -40.57 -25.68 18.60
C THR A 214 -41.01 -25.50 20.06
N SER A 215 -41.78 -24.44 20.36
CA SER A 215 -42.29 -24.16 21.72
C SER A 215 -43.79 -24.49 21.90
N ARG A 216 -44.28 -25.60 21.33
CA ARG A 216 -45.63 -26.13 21.63
C ARG A 216 -45.56 -27.52 22.23
#